data_AF-A0A967I9C5-F1
#
_entry.id   AF-A0A967I9C5-F1
#
_cell.length_a   1.000
_cell.length_b   1.000
_cell.length_c   1.000
_cell.angle_alpha   90.00
_cell.angle_beta   90.00
_cell.angle_gamma   90.00
#
_symmetry.space_group_name_H-M   'P 1'
#
loop_
_entity.id
_entity.type
_entity.pdbx_description
1 polymer ?
#
loop_
_entity_poly.entity_id
_entity_poly.type
_entity_poly.pdbx_seq_one_letter_code
_entity_poly.pdbx_strand_id
1 'polypeptide(L)' 'IRVERAEDGTPRPYIMVRAGLEALIDRKSFYRLVEIGETETLDGVEWFGVHSAGEFFPIIQAEEMRV' A
#
# COMPACT_ATOMS: atom_id res chain seq x y z
N ILE A 1 -5.08 2.84 -2.98
CA ILE A 1 -4.96 2.03 -1.74
C ILE A 1 -4.62 2.98 -0.60
N ARG A 2 -4.99 2.67 0.63
CA ARG A 2 -4.65 3.46 1.81
C ARG A 2 -4.11 2.53 2.87
N VAL A 3 -3.02 2.90 3.54
CA VAL A 3 -2.38 2.03 4.55
C VAL A 3 -2.32 2.77 5.86
N GLU A 4 -3.02 2.25 6.86
CA GLU A 4 -2.88 2.67 8.25
C GLU A 4 -1.92 1.75 9.00
N ARG A 5 -1.33 2.24 10.09
CA ARG A 5 -0.60 1.39 11.03
C ARG A 5 -1.43 1.22 12.30
N ALA A 6 -1.54 -0.02 12.77
CA ALA A 6 -2.07 -0.29 14.10
C ALA A 6 -1.05 0.12 15.18
N GLU A 7 -1.47 0.11 16.45
CA GLU A 7 -0.60 0.46 17.58
C GLU A 7 0.66 -0.43 17.69
N ASP A 8 0.57 -1.69 17.22
CA ASP A 8 1.67 -2.65 17.17
C ASP A 8 2.57 -2.48 15.93
N GLY A 9 2.32 -1.48 15.09
CA GLY A 9 3.03 -1.23 13.85
C GLY A 9 2.58 -2.08 12.67
N THR A 10 1.63 -3.00 12.85
CA THR A 10 1.13 -3.85 11.75
C THR A 10 0.40 -2.99 10.70
N PRO A 11 0.70 -3.16 9.39
CA PRO A 11 0.00 -2.45 8.33
C PRO A 11 -1.45 -2.96 8.20
N ARG A 12 -2.38 -2.01 8.11
CA ARG A 12 -3.81 -2.20 7.84
C ARG A 12 -4.15 -1.55 6.49
N PRO A 13 -4.04 -2.32 5.40
CA PRO A 13 -4.34 -1.84 4.06
C PRO A 13 -5.85 -1.82 3.78
N TYR A 14 -6.34 -0.70 3.28
CA TYR A 14 -7.73 -0.48 2.89
C TYR A 14 -7.82 -0.14 1.40
N ILE A 15 -8.92 -0.59 0.79
CA ILE A 15 -9.29 -0.23 -0.58
C ILE A 15 -10.71 0.34 -0.61
N MET A 16 -10.90 1.45 -1.29
CA MET A 16 -12.23 1.99 -1.56
C MET A 16 -12.96 1.05 -2.52
N VAL A 17 -14.15 0.60 -2.12
CA VAL A 17 -15.03 -0.24 -2.94
C VAL A 17 -16.02 0.63 -3.72
N ARG A 18 -16.74 1.52 -3.03
CA ARG A 18 -17.68 2.49 -3.63
C ARG A 18 -18.14 3.52 -2.61
N ALA A 19 -18.44 4.74 -3.04
CA ALA A 19 -19.14 5.75 -2.24
C ALA A 19 -18.57 5.94 -0.81
N GLY A 20 -17.24 5.93 -0.68
CA GLY A 20 -16.56 6.05 0.62
C GLY A 20 -16.55 4.78 1.49
N LEU A 21 -17.17 3.68 1.06
CA LEU A 21 -17.04 2.38 1.70
C LEU A 21 -15.66 1.80 1.39
N GLU A 22 -14.89 1.52 2.43
CA GLU A 22 -13.59 0.88 2.33
C GLU A 22 -13.65 -0.56 2.86
N ALA A 23 -12.88 -1.45 2.24
CA ALA A 23 -12.67 -2.81 2.70
C ALA A 23 -11.23 -2.96 3.21
N LEU A 24 -11.08 -3.58 4.37
CA LEU A 24 -9.78 -4.05 4.85
C LEU A 24 -9.32 -5.21 3.95
N ILE A 25 -8.14 -5.09 3.37
CA ILE A 25 -7.53 -6.15 2.56
C ILE A 25 -7.00 -7.21 3.53
N ASP A 26 -7.36 -8.47 3.30
CA ASP A 26 -6.86 -9.59 4.10
C ASP A 26 -5.34 -9.77 3.92
N ARG A 27 -4.69 -10.45 4.88
CA ARG A 27 -3.23 -10.61 4.86
C ARG A 27 -2.72 -11.36 3.61
N LYS A 28 -3.43 -12.38 3.16
CA LYS A 28 -3.03 -13.18 1.98
C LYS A 28 -3.06 -12.32 0.73
N SER A 29 -4.13 -11.55 0.54
CA SER A 29 -4.26 -10.62 -0.59
C SER A 29 -3.22 -9.51 -0.51
N PHE A 30 -2.94 -8.98 0.68
CA PHE A 30 -1.90 -7.96 0.86
C PHE A 30 -0.50 -8.47 0.51
N TYR A 31 -0.12 -9.68 0.95
CA TYR A 31 1.18 -10.26 0.58
C TYR A 31 1.33 -10.43 -0.93
N ARG A 32 0.27 -10.84 -1.62
CA ARG A 32 0.27 -10.91 -3.09
C ARG A 32 0.40 -9.55 -3.76
N LEU A 33 -0.11 -8.49 -3.16
CA LEU A 33 0.10 -7.12 -3.65
C LEU A 33 1.56 -6.70 -3.47
N VAL A 34 2.18 -7.04 -2.33
CA VAL A 34 3.60 -6.77 -2.09
C VAL A 34 4.49 -7.55 -3.07
N GLU A 35 4.13 -8.78 -3.45
CA GLU A 35 4.89 -9.55 -4.45
C GLU A 35 4.96 -8.88 -5.84
N ILE A 36 3.97 -8.08 -6.19
CA ILE A 36 3.89 -7.37 -7.49
C ILE A 36 4.17 -5.88 -7.37
N GLY A 37 4.59 -5.42 -6.17
CA GLY A 37 4.83 -4.01 -5.94
C GLY A 37 6.15 -3.54 -6.54
N GLU A 38 6.20 -2.26 -6.87
CA GLU A 38 7.35 -1.58 -7.46
C GLU A 38 7.65 -0.30 -6.68
N THR A 39 8.89 0.19 -6.80
CA THR A 39 9.30 1.46 -6.20
C THR A 39 9.18 2.59 -7.21
N GLU A 40 8.52 3.68 -6.83
CA GLU A 40 8.40 4.90 -7.63
C GLU A 40 8.76 6.14 -6.80
N THR A 41 9.32 7.17 -7.44
CA THR A 41 9.62 8.45 -6.78
C THR A 41 8.41 9.38 -6.86
N LEU A 42 7.82 9.71 -5.71
CA LEU A 42 6.75 10.70 -5.57
C LEU A 42 7.26 11.86 -4.73
N ASP A 43 7.17 13.09 -5.25
CA ASP A 43 7.60 14.32 -4.58
C ASP A 43 9.04 14.25 -4.02
N GLY A 44 9.93 13.56 -4.74
CA GLY A 44 11.34 13.38 -4.36
C GLY A 44 11.59 12.31 -3.30
N VAL A 45 10.57 11.55 -2.90
CA VAL A 45 10.66 10.43 -1.94
C VAL A 45 10.41 9.12 -2.67
N GLU A 46 11.22 8.10 -2.42
CA GLU A 46 10.96 6.76 -2.95
C GLU A 46 9.86 6.06 -2.15
N TRP A 47 8.83 5.60 -2.85
CA TRP A 47 7.71 4.87 -2.28
C TRP A 47 7.63 3.49 -2.90
N PHE A 48 7.40 2.48 -2.07
CA PHE A 48 6.96 1.18 -2.53
C PHE A 48 5.43 1.16 -2.62
N GLY A 49 4.90 0.66 -3.73
CA GLY A 49 3.47 0.66 -4.01
C GLY A 49 3.09 -0.29 -5.14
N VAL A 50 1.86 -0.16 -5.63
CA VAL A 50 1.35 -0.97 -6.75
C VAL A 50 0.74 -0.08 -7.81
N HIS A 51 0.96 -0.42 -9.08
CA HIS A 51 0.21 0.17 -10.19
C HIS A 51 -1.13 -0.55 -10.37
N SER A 52 -2.19 0.22 -10.55
CA SER A 52 -3.50 -0.31 -10.94
C SER A 52 -4.23 0.73 -11.78
N ALA A 53 -4.79 0.29 -12.92
CA ALA A 53 -5.50 1.15 -13.85
C ALA A 53 -4.72 2.41 -14.30
N GLY A 54 -3.39 2.31 -14.44
CA GLY A 54 -2.52 3.40 -14.86
C GLY A 54 -2.14 4.39 -13.75
N GLU A 55 -2.61 4.18 -12.53
CA GLU A 55 -2.29 5.02 -11.36
C GLU A 55 -1.36 4.27 -10.40
N PHE A 56 -0.42 4.98 -9.79
CA PHE A 56 0.41 4.44 -8.72
C PHE A 56 -0.23 4.65 -7.36
N PHE A 57 -0.27 3.58 -6.56
CA PHE A 57 -0.81 3.60 -5.22
C PHE A 57 0.29 3.34 -4.18
N PRO A 58 0.80 4.39 -3.51
CA PRO A 58 1.86 4.24 -2.51
C PRO A 58 1.36 3.44 -1.29
N ILE A 59 2.20 2.53 -0.80
CA ILE A 59 1.93 1.68 0.37
C ILE A 59 2.80 2.11 1.55
N ILE A 60 4.10 2.25 1.33
CA ILE A 60 5.09 2.59 2.37
C ILE A 60 6.30 3.30 1.73
N GLN A 61 7.02 4.13 2.48
CA GLN A 61 8.29 4.68 1.99
C GLN A 61 9.31 3.55 1.80
N ALA A 62 10.06 3.58 0.70
CA ALA A 62 11.00 2.51 0.34
C ALA A 62 12.11 2.33 1.39
N GLU A 63 12.48 3.40 2.10
CA GLU A 63 13.44 3.35 3.21
C GLU A 63 12.94 2.47 4.37
N GLU A 64 11.64 2.50 4.66
CA GLU A 64 11.02 1.73 5.75
C GLU A 64 10.80 0.26 5.38
N MET A 65 10.98 -0.12 4.11
CA MET A 65 10.87 -1.51 3.67
C MET A 65 12.10 -2.36 4.04
N ARG A 66 13.23 -1.73 4.40
CA ARG A 66 14.53 -2.39 4.61
C ARG A 66 14.74 -2.97 6.02
N VAL A 67 13.69 -3.43 6.69
CA VAL A 67 13.77 -4.07 8.01
C VAL A 67 14.07 -5.56 7.88
#